data_AF-A0A1D2IFV2-F1
#
_entry.id   AF-A0A1D2IFV2-F1
#
_cell.length_a   1.000
_cell.length_b   1.000
_cell.length_c   1.000
_cell.angle_alpha   90.00
_cell.angle_beta   90.00
_cell.angle_gamma   90.00
#
_symmetry.space_group_name_H-M   'P 1'
#
loop_
_entity.id
_entity.type
_entity.pdbx_description
1 polymer ?
#
loop_
_entity_poly.entity_id
_entity_poly.type
_entity_poly.pdbx_seq_one_letter_code
_entity_poly.pdbx_strand_id
1 'polypeptide(L)'
;MRFKTVLPAVGMTAVSMVLTLAVVVMWLGTAMPWPVALVVGVGIDGGWLATLAYERRLAAQGDHSRAVTAVGWSFGLLATGVLVAHALTAEHSAGAWLAVAWLPLAAKALWLVHGLWERTALTPLALDSIRGIQQEARDEAAVARARLRAEAATEETRLTAVTEAGARVARVQARTAHTLSEAWSTLETARAGEETGRALTSVTSRVTPGVTPRWELPVWGPTEPLTGRSLEAMPALTDEALDVVVDEIRHSEAPALSYREMSARFRASGHSASEVRLRAAWKRVVA
;
A
#
# COMPACT_ATOMS: atom_id res chain seq x y z
N MET A 1 -15.88 38.57 2.35
CA MET A 1 -15.71 39.15 1.00
C MET A 1 -16.83 38.76 0.00
N ARG A 2 -18.04 38.35 0.41
CA ARG A 2 -19.11 37.91 -0.50
C ARG A 2 -20.01 39.04 -1.06
N PHE A 3 -20.15 40.17 -0.37
CA PHE A 3 -21.08 41.24 -0.81
C PHE A 3 -20.56 42.08 -1.99
N LYS A 4 -19.24 42.21 -2.17
CA LYS A 4 -18.65 43.07 -3.22
C LYS A 4 -18.77 42.47 -4.63
N THR A 5 -19.01 41.18 -4.78
CA THR A 5 -19.16 40.50 -6.09
C THR A 5 -20.60 40.21 -6.48
N VAL A 6 -21.54 40.20 -5.52
CA VAL A 6 -22.97 39.93 -5.79
C VAL A 6 -23.66 41.17 -6.38
N LEU A 7 -23.31 42.36 -5.92
CA LEU A 7 -23.93 43.62 -6.38
C LEU A 7 -23.78 43.85 -7.89
N PRO A 8 -22.58 43.69 -8.49
CA PRO A 8 -22.40 43.89 -9.93
C PRO A 8 -23.15 42.83 -10.77
N ALA A 9 -23.17 41.58 -10.31
CA ALA A 9 -23.84 40.49 -11.01
C ALA A 9 -25.37 40.68 -11.02
N VAL A 10 -25.95 41.08 -9.89
CA VAL A 10 -27.39 41.39 -9.79
C VAL A 10 -27.74 42.62 -10.61
N GLY A 11 -26.92 43.68 -10.56
CA GLY A 11 -27.10 44.88 -11.37
C GLY A 11 -27.06 44.59 -12.87
N MET A 12 -26.08 43.80 -13.33
CA MET A 12 -25.96 43.41 -14.74
C MET A 12 -27.14 42.54 -15.20
N THR A 13 -27.64 41.65 -14.34
CA THR A 13 -28.82 40.81 -14.65
C THR A 13 -30.08 41.66 -14.76
N ALA A 14 -30.28 42.62 -13.85
CA ALA A 14 -31.43 43.52 -13.87
C ALA A 14 -31.42 44.44 -15.10
N VAL A 15 -30.25 45.01 -15.43
CA VAL A 15 -30.08 45.84 -16.63
C VAL A 15 -30.29 45.02 -17.90
N SER A 16 -29.75 43.79 -17.95
CA SER A 16 -29.98 42.88 -19.07
C SER A 16 -31.48 42.61 -19.25
N MET A 17 -32.19 42.22 -18.19
CA MET A 17 -33.63 41.95 -18.21
C MET A 17 -34.45 43.15 -18.71
N VAL A 18 -34.14 44.36 -18.21
CA VAL A 18 -34.83 45.59 -18.62
C VAL A 18 -34.55 45.91 -20.09
N LEU A 19 -33.32 45.72 -20.54
CA LEU A 19 -32.95 45.93 -21.94
C LEU A 19 -33.63 44.92 -22.86
N THR A 20 -33.68 43.63 -22.48
CA THR A 20 -34.40 42.60 -23.25
C THR A 20 -35.89 42.95 -23.35
N LEU A 21 -36.50 43.37 -22.24
CA LEU A 21 -37.90 43.78 -22.20
C LEU A 21 -38.15 45.02 -23.06
N ALA A 22 -37.27 46.03 -22.98
CA ALA A 22 -37.38 47.25 -23.77
C ALA A 22 -37.24 46.97 -25.27
N VAL A 23 -36.30 46.12 -25.68
CA VAL A 23 -36.15 45.69 -27.07
C VAL A 23 -37.41 44.95 -27.53
N VAL A 24 -37.88 43.94 -26.78
CA VAL A 24 -39.08 43.16 -27.13
C VAL A 24 -40.33 44.05 -27.27
N VAL A 25 -40.55 44.98 -26.33
CA VAL A 25 -41.71 45.88 -26.36
C VAL A 25 -41.63 46.88 -27.52
N MET A 26 -40.46 47.48 -27.75
CA MET A 26 -40.26 48.47 -28.81
C MET A 26 -40.29 47.84 -30.21
N TRP A 27 -39.85 46.59 -30.36
CA TRP A 27 -39.77 45.89 -31.64
C TRP A 27 -40.98 45.04 -31.98
N LEU A 28 -41.52 44.28 -31.03
CA LEU A 28 -42.63 43.35 -31.29
C LEU A 28 -44.00 44.03 -31.17
N GLY A 29 -44.07 45.19 -30.50
CA GLY A 29 -45.31 45.96 -30.34
C GLY A 29 -45.87 46.54 -31.63
N THR A 30 -45.08 46.61 -32.70
CA THR A 30 -45.52 47.06 -34.04
C THR A 30 -46.04 45.91 -34.91
N ALA A 31 -45.65 44.67 -34.63
CA ALA A 31 -45.98 43.49 -35.44
C ALA A 31 -47.03 42.57 -34.79
N MET A 32 -47.17 42.60 -33.45
CA MET A 32 -48.10 41.75 -32.71
C MET A 32 -48.61 42.46 -31.43
N PRO A 33 -49.78 42.11 -30.89
CA PRO A 33 -50.26 42.67 -29.62
C PRO A 33 -49.24 42.42 -28.51
N TRP A 34 -48.84 43.49 -27.82
CA TRP A 34 -47.80 43.45 -26.78
C TRP A 34 -47.96 42.38 -25.68
N PRO A 35 -49.17 41.95 -25.26
CA PRO A 35 -49.30 40.87 -24.27
C PRO A 35 -48.82 39.52 -24.80
N VAL A 36 -49.02 39.25 -26.10
CA VAL A 36 -48.59 38.00 -26.74
C VAL A 36 -47.07 37.97 -26.90
N ALA A 37 -46.49 39.11 -27.28
CA ALA A 37 -45.04 39.29 -27.34
C ALA A 37 -44.35 39.00 -26.00
N LEU A 38 -44.92 39.52 -24.91
CA LEU A 38 -44.39 39.29 -23.56
C LEU A 38 -44.55 37.83 -23.12
N VAL A 39 -45.71 37.21 -23.35
CA VAL A 39 -45.93 35.80 -22.97
C VAL A 39 -45.00 34.87 -23.75
N VAL A 40 -44.81 35.11 -25.05
CA VAL A 40 -43.91 34.29 -25.88
C VAL A 40 -42.45 34.54 -25.52
N GLY A 41 -42.02 35.79 -25.36
CA GLY A 41 -40.64 36.13 -24.99
C GLY A 41 -40.27 35.59 -23.61
N VAL A 42 -41.10 35.85 -22.59
CA VAL A 42 -40.91 35.32 -21.22
C VAL A 42 -41.03 33.80 -21.19
N GLY A 43 -41.90 33.21 -22.00
CA GLY A 43 -42.07 31.76 -22.09
C GLY A 43 -40.85 31.06 -22.70
N ILE A 44 -40.31 31.60 -23.79
CA ILE A 44 -39.11 31.06 -24.46
C ILE A 44 -37.87 31.28 -23.59
N ASP A 45 -37.64 32.50 -23.10
CA ASP A 45 -36.48 32.79 -22.26
C ASP A 45 -36.57 32.08 -20.90
N GLY A 46 -37.75 32.04 -20.30
CA GLY A 46 -38.01 31.32 -19.06
C GLY A 46 -37.82 29.81 -19.21
N GLY A 47 -38.32 29.23 -20.30
CA GLY A 47 -38.11 27.83 -20.66
C GLY A 47 -36.63 27.51 -20.87
N TRP A 48 -35.91 28.37 -21.60
CA TRP A 48 -34.48 28.19 -21.82
C TRP A 48 -33.69 28.31 -20.51
N LEU A 49 -33.92 29.35 -19.69
CA LEU A 49 -33.24 29.49 -18.40
C LEU A 49 -33.55 28.34 -17.44
N ALA A 50 -34.79 27.84 -17.43
CA ALA A 50 -35.15 26.66 -16.65
C ALA A 50 -34.37 25.41 -17.09
N THR A 51 -34.21 25.20 -18.41
CA THR A 51 -33.40 24.08 -18.92
C THR A 51 -31.93 24.22 -18.53
N LEU A 52 -31.34 25.43 -18.64
CA LEU A 52 -29.96 25.68 -18.23
C LEU A 52 -29.75 25.52 -16.72
N ALA A 53 -30.70 25.97 -15.90
CA ALA A 53 -30.67 25.79 -14.45
C ALA A 53 -30.74 24.30 -14.08
N TYR A 54 -31.58 23.53 -14.78
CA TYR A 54 -31.70 22.09 -14.56
C TYR A 54 -30.45 21.34 -15.00
N GLU A 55 -29.88 21.66 -16.17
CA GLU A 55 -28.58 21.12 -16.60
C GLU A 55 -27.47 21.41 -15.58
N ARG A 56 -27.42 22.63 -15.04
CA ARG A 56 -26.44 23.00 -14.02
C ARG A 56 -26.62 22.22 -12.72
N ARG A 57 -27.87 21.99 -12.30
CA ARG A 57 -28.18 21.17 -11.12
C ARG A 57 -27.75 19.73 -11.30
N LEU A 58 -28.03 19.13 -12.46
CA LEU A 58 -27.58 17.78 -12.82
C LEU A 58 -26.05 17.68 -12.82
N ALA A 59 -25.37 18.65 -13.45
CA ALA A 59 -23.92 18.69 -13.51
C ALA A 59 -23.28 18.78 -12.11
N ALA A 60 -23.88 19.53 -11.17
CA ALA A 60 -23.44 19.60 -9.78
C ALA A 60 -23.62 18.26 -9.01
N GLN A 61 -24.53 17.39 -9.46
CA GLN A 61 -24.75 16.05 -8.93
C GLN A 61 -23.93 14.97 -9.64
N GLY A 62 -23.12 15.34 -10.65
CA GLY A 62 -22.35 14.41 -11.47
C GLY A 62 -23.17 13.68 -12.54
N ASP A 63 -24.44 14.03 -12.72
CA ASP A 63 -25.36 13.41 -13.67
C ASP A 63 -25.60 14.30 -14.90
N HIS A 64 -26.01 13.73 -16.03
CA HIS A 64 -26.29 14.43 -17.28
C HIS A 64 -27.47 13.79 -18.02
N SER A 65 -28.43 14.61 -18.44
CA SER A 65 -29.56 14.15 -19.26
C SER A 65 -29.41 14.64 -20.71
N ARG A 66 -29.22 13.69 -21.63
CA ARG A 66 -29.16 13.99 -23.09
C ARG A 66 -30.45 14.65 -23.58
N ALA A 67 -31.59 14.28 -23.01
CA ALA A 67 -32.88 14.86 -23.37
C ALA A 67 -32.95 16.35 -23.02
N VAL A 68 -32.54 16.72 -21.81
CA VAL A 68 -32.51 18.14 -21.39
C VAL A 68 -31.53 18.94 -22.22
N THR A 69 -30.35 18.37 -22.52
CA THR A 69 -29.36 19.01 -23.39
C THR A 69 -29.89 19.23 -24.80
N ALA A 70 -30.59 18.26 -25.38
CA ALA A 70 -31.24 18.41 -26.68
C ALA A 70 -32.31 19.52 -26.65
N VAL A 71 -33.11 19.59 -25.58
CA VAL A 71 -34.10 20.65 -25.40
C VAL A 71 -33.42 22.03 -25.32
N GLY A 72 -32.36 22.18 -24.53
CA GLY A 72 -31.63 23.45 -24.44
C GLY A 72 -31.02 23.90 -25.77
N TRP A 73 -30.50 22.97 -26.58
CA TRP A 73 -30.03 23.27 -27.94
C TRP A 73 -31.17 23.60 -28.91
N SER A 74 -32.32 22.93 -28.76
CA SER A 74 -33.50 23.19 -29.60
C SER A 74 -34.02 24.61 -29.42
N PHE A 75 -34.02 25.15 -28.19
CA PHE A 75 -34.35 26.55 -27.93
C PHE A 75 -33.38 27.51 -28.61
N GLY A 76 -32.07 27.26 -28.50
CA GLY A 76 -31.05 28.08 -29.16
C GLY A 76 -31.18 28.06 -30.69
N LEU A 77 -31.40 26.88 -31.28
CA LEU A 77 -31.60 26.74 -32.72
C LEU A 77 -32.90 27.41 -33.19
N LEU A 78 -33.98 27.28 -32.44
CA LEU A 78 -35.26 27.90 -32.76
C LEU A 78 -35.16 29.42 -32.69
N ALA A 79 -34.54 29.98 -31.64
CA ALA A 79 -34.30 31.41 -31.50
C ALA A 79 -33.42 31.95 -32.64
N THR A 80 -32.33 31.27 -32.98
CA THR A 80 -31.49 31.63 -34.14
C THR A 80 -32.27 31.56 -35.44
N GLY A 81 -33.09 30.52 -35.66
CA GLY A 81 -33.93 30.38 -36.85
C GLY A 81 -34.91 31.54 -37.03
N VAL A 82 -35.57 31.97 -35.96
CA VAL A 82 -36.46 33.14 -35.97
C VAL A 82 -35.69 34.42 -36.31
N LEU A 83 -34.50 34.62 -35.73
CA LEU A 83 -33.68 35.79 -36.00
C LEU A 83 -33.15 35.81 -37.45
N VAL A 84 -32.76 34.65 -38.01
CA VAL A 84 -32.38 34.53 -39.42
C VAL A 84 -33.56 34.84 -40.33
N ALA A 85 -34.73 34.26 -40.06
CA ALA A 85 -35.94 34.54 -40.84
C ALA A 85 -36.27 36.03 -40.82
N HIS A 86 -36.18 36.67 -39.65
CA HIS A 86 -36.37 38.10 -39.52
C HIS A 86 -35.35 38.91 -40.34
N ALA A 87 -34.07 38.55 -40.27
CA ALA A 87 -33.00 39.20 -41.02
C ALA A 87 -33.25 39.16 -42.54
N LEU A 88 -33.83 38.08 -43.05
CA LEU A 88 -34.16 37.91 -44.47
C LEU A 88 -35.41 38.69 -44.89
N THR A 89 -36.32 38.97 -43.97
CA THR A 89 -37.54 39.75 -44.23
C THR A 89 -37.40 41.25 -43.95
N ALA A 90 -36.33 41.67 -43.26
CA ALA A 90 -36.11 43.07 -42.91
C ALA A 90 -35.65 43.88 -44.13
N GLU A 91 -36.42 44.91 -44.50
CA GLU A 91 -36.14 45.77 -45.67
C GLU A 91 -34.84 46.58 -45.53
N HIS A 92 -34.37 46.80 -44.30
CA HIS A 92 -33.14 47.52 -43.99
C HIS A 92 -32.28 46.72 -43.01
N SER A 93 -30.95 46.77 -43.15
CA SER A 93 -29.96 46.21 -42.20
C SER A 93 -29.87 44.68 -42.06
N ALA A 94 -30.25 43.90 -43.08
CA ALA A 94 -30.17 42.42 -43.07
C ALA A 94 -28.81 41.86 -42.60
N GLY A 95 -27.69 42.48 -42.99
CA GLY A 95 -26.34 42.05 -42.58
C GLY A 95 -26.09 42.17 -41.07
N ALA A 96 -26.62 43.22 -40.42
CA ALA A 96 -26.50 43.39 -38.97
C ALA A 96 -27.35 42.34 -38.22
N TRP A 97 -28.55 42.05 -38.73
CA TRP A 97 -29.45 41.04 -38.16
C TRP A 97 -28.90 39.62 -38.29
N LEU A 98 -28.27 39.29 -39.42
CA LEU A 98 -27.59 38.02 -39.59
C LEU A 98 -26.43 37.85 -38.60
N ALA A 99 -25.70 38.92 -38.27
CA ALA A 99 -24.64 38.84 -37.25
C ALA A 99 -25.21 38.55 -35.85
N VAL A 100 -26.32 39.20 -35.48
CA VAL A 100 -26.99 39.02 -34.18
C VAL A 100 -27.65 37.65 -34.05
N ALA A 101 -28.15 37.07 -35.15
CA ALA A 101 -28.86 35.80 -35.16
C ALA A 101 -28.06 34.62 -34.58
N TRP A 102 -26.74 34.69 -34.60
CA TRP A 102 -25.85 33.65 -34.06
C TRP A 102 -25.60 33.74 -32.55
N LEU A 103 -25.99 34.84 -31.89
CA LEU A 103 -25.78 35.04 -30.45
C LEU A 103 -26.38 33.93 -29.57
N PRO A 104 -27.61 33.41 -29.82
CA PRO A 104 -28.19 32.33 -29.04
C PRO A 104 -27.31 31.06 -29.01
N LEU A 105 -26.80 30.65 -30.18
CA LEU A 105 -25.91 29.49 -30.29
C LEU A 105 -24.55 29.76 -29.66
N ALA A 106 -23.99 30.95 -29.87
CA ALA A 106 -22.72 31.36 -29.25
C ALA A 106 -22.81 31.36 -27.71
N ALA A 107 -23.92 31.85 -27.16
CA ALA A 107 -24.16 31.85 -25.71
C ALA A 107 -24.21 30.43 -25.14
N LYS A 108 -24.93 29.50 -25.79
CA LYS A 108 -24.96 28.07 -25.36
C LYS A 108 -23.59 27.41 -25.49
N ALA A 109 -22.85 27.68 -26.57
CA ALA A 109 -21.50 27.16 -26.76
C ALA A 109 -20.53 27.67 -25.68
N LEU A 110 -20.57 28.98 -25.38
CA LEU A 110 -19.77 29.58 -24.31
C LEU A 110 -20.12 28.97 -22.94
N TRP A 111 -21.39 28.72 -22.67
CA TRP A 111 -21.84 28.05 -21.45
C TRP A 111 -21.25 26.62 -21.33
N LEU A 112 -21.19 25.86 -22.43
CA LEU A 112 -20.56 24.54 -22.42
C LEU A 112 -19.06 24.60 -22.17
N VAL A 113 -18.36 25.54 -22.81
CA VAL A 113 -16.92 25.75 -22.60
C VAL A 113 -16.67 26.12 -21.14
N HIS A 114 -17.49 26.99 -20.56
CA HIS A 114 -17.38 27.36 -19.15
C HIS A 114 -17.59 26.15 -18.22
N GLY A 115 -18.63 25.33 -18.47
CA GLY A 115 -18.87 24.12 -17.67
C GLY A 115 -17.79 23.04 -17.84
N LEU A 116 -17.12 22.96 -19.00
CA LEU A 116 -15.92 22.13 -19.17
C LEU A 116 -14.75 22.69 -18.37
N TRP A 117 -14.55 24.01 -18.40
CA TRP A 117 -13.48 24.66 -17.67
C TRP A 117 -13.62 24.49 -16.16
N GLU A 118 -14.84 24.67 -15.61
CA GLU A 118 -15.14 24.41 -14.19
C GLU A 118 -14.84 22.95 -13.79
N ARG A 119 -15.11 21.97 -14.66
CA ARG A 119 -14.80 20.55 -14.42
C ARG A 119 -13.31 20.25 -14.44
N THR A 120 -12.55 20.93 -15.30
CA THR A 120 -11.09 20.77 -15.39
C THR A 120 -10.32 21.63 -14.40
N ALA A 121 -10.97 22.61 -13.77
CA ALA A 121 -10.36 23.44 -12.77
C ALA A 121 -10.14 22.62 -11.49
N LEU A 122 -8.89 22.23 -11.24
CA LEU A 122 -8.48 21.67 -9.96
C LEU A 122 -8.79 22.69 -8.86
N THR A 123 -9.83 22.41 -8.07
CA THR A 123 -10.21 23.29 -6.96
C THR A 123 -9.08 23.32 -5.91
N PRO A 124 -8.94 24.40 -5.13
CA PRO A 124 -7.95 24.46 -4.06
C PRO A 124 -8.03 23.27 -3.08
N LEU A 125 -9.25 22.78 -2.81
CA LEU A 125 -9.49 21.61 -1.97
C LEU A 125 -8.96 20.32 -2.63
N ALA A 126 -9.14 20.15 -3.95
CA ALA A 126 -8.57 19.03 -4.68
C ALA A 126 -7.04 19.09 -4.75
N LEU A 127 -6.45 20.29 -4.84
CA LEU A 127 -4.99 20.45 -4.77
C LEU A 127 -4.45 20.09 -3.39
N ASP A 128 -5.18 20.46 -2.33
CA ASP A 128 -4.80 20.15 -0.96
C ASP A 128 -4.89 18.64 -0.67
N SER A 129 -5.95 17.98 -1.15
CA SER A 129 -6.06 16.51 -1.03
C SER A 129 -4.94 15.78 -1.79
N ILE A 130 -4.60 16.22 -3.00
CA ILE A 130 -3.46 15.67 -3.76
C ILE A 130 -2.15 15.84 -2.99
N ARG A 131 -1.92 17.01 -2.39
CA ARG A 131 -0.73 17.25 -1.55
C ARG A 131 -0.70 16.35 -0.33
N GLY A 132 -1.86 16.16 0.33
CA GLY A 132 -2.01 15.23 1.45
C GLY A 132 -1.61 13.80 1.08
N ILE A 133 -2.19 13.26 -0.01
CA ILE A 133 -1.88 11.91 -0.51
C ILE A 133 -0.39 11.78 -0.87
N GLN A 134 0.18 12.77 -1.54
CA GLN A 134 1.61 12.75 -1.88
C GLN A 134 2.51 12.79 -0.65
N GLN A 135 2.11 13.52 0.39
CA GLN A 135 2.88 13.61 1.63
C GLN A 135 2.80 12.31 2.41
N GLU A 136 1.61 11.72 2.53
CA GLU A 136 1.41 10.42 3.18
C GLU A 136 2.22 9.31 2.49
N ALA A 137 2.22 9.27 1.15
CA ALA A 137 3.04 8.33 0.39
C ALA A 137 4.56 8.54 0.60
N ARG A 138 5.01 9.80 0.77
CA ARG A 138 6.43 10.09 1.09
C ARG A 138 6.78 9.63 2.48
N ASP A 139 5.89 9.85 3.45
CA ASP A 139 6.11 9.48 4.85
C ASP A 139 6.14 7.96 4.98
N GLU A 140 5.23 7.24 4.31
CA GLU A 140 5.23 5.78 4.28
C GLU A 140 6.51 5.22 3.64
N ALA A 141 6.96 5.79 2.53
CA ALA A 141 8.22 5.41 1.91
C ALA A 141 9.44 5.68 2.81
N ALA A 142 9.44 6.78 3.57
CA ALA A 142 10.49 7.09 4.54
C ALA A 142 10.51 6.07 5.69
N VAL A 143 9.34 5.70 6.22
CA VAL A 143 9.20 4.67 7.27
C VAL A 143 9.66 3.31 6.76
N ALA A 144 9.28 2.91 5.55
CA ALA A 144 9.72 1.65 4.95
C ALA A 144 11.25 1.58 4.81
N ARG A 145 11.89 2.66 4.35
CA ARG A 145 13.36 2.76 4.28
C ARG A 145 14.02 2.70 5.65
N ALA A 146 13.42 3.33 6.66
CA ALA A 146 13.94 3.28 8.03
C ALA A 146 13.88 1.86 8.61
N ARG A 147 12.78 1.14 8.38
CA ARG A 147 12.63 -0.28 8.78
C ARG A 147 13.66 -1.17 8.10
N LEU A 148 13.81 -1.07 6.78
CA LEU A 148 14.82 -1.83 6.04
C LEU A 148 16.25 -1.56 6.55
N ARG A 149 16.58 -0.31 6.90
CA ARG A 149 17.89 0.01 7.50
C ARG A 149 18.07 -0.60 8.88
N ALA A 150 17.02 -0.60 9.73
CA ALA A 150 17.09 -1.20 11.05
C ALA A 150 17.29 -2.72 10.99
N GLU A 151 16.60 -3.40 10.08
CA GLU A 151 16.76 -4.83 9.83
C GLU A 151 18.17 -5.15 9.31
N ALA A 152 18.66 -4.39 8.32
CA ALA A 152 20.00 -4.59 7.77
C ALA A 152 21.11 -4.40 8.82
N ALA A 153 21.03 -3.37 9.66
CA ALA A 153 22.00 -3.13 10.74
C ALA A 153 21.99 -4.26 11.79
N THR A 154 20.81 -4.84 12.07
CA THR A 154 20.67 -5.97 12.98
C THR A 154 21.34 -7.22 12.40
N GLU A 155 21.17 -7.48 11.10
CA GLU A 155 21.78 -8.63 10.44
C GLU A 155 23.30 -8.48 10.29
N GLU A 156 23.80 -7.27 10.00
CA GLU A 156 25.24 -6.97 10.00
C GLU A 156 25.88 -7.25 11.37
N THR A 157 25.22 -6.83 12.45
CA THR A 157 25.67 -7.10 13.82
C THR A 157 25.69 -8.60 14.11
N ARG A 158 24.67 -9.34 13.66
CA ARG A 158 24.58 -10.79 13.82
C ARG A 158 25.68 -11.53 13.06
N LEU A 159 25.93 -11.17 11.79
CA LEU A 159 27.00 -11.76 10.98
C LEU A 159 28.38 -11.49 11.57
N THR A 160 28.60 -10.28 12.08
CA THR A 160 29.85 -9.92 12.77
C THR A 160 30.05 -10.77 14.01
N ALA A 161 29.02 -10.93 14.86
CA ALA A 161 29.09 -11.75 16.06
C ALA A 161 29.36 -13.24 15.75
N VAL A 162 28.73 -13.80 14.70
CA VAL A 162 28.97 -15.18 14.26
C VAL A 162 30.39 -15.35 13.74
N THR A 163 30.89 -14.40 12.95
CA THR A 163 32.26 -14.44 12.40
C THR A 163 33.30 -14.38 13.52
N GLU A 164 33.12 -13.50 14.50
CA GLU A 164 34.02 -13.39 15.64
C GLU A 164 34.00 -14.65 16.53
N ALA A 165 32.81 -15.24 16.73
CA ALA A 165 32.69 -16.53 17.41
C ALA A 165 33.40 -17.66 16.66
N GLY A 166 33.24 -17.74 15.34
CA GLY A 166 33.97 -18.68 14.48
C GLY A 166 35.48 -18.50 14.58
N ALA A 167 35.97 -17.26 14.54
CA ALA A 167 37.39 -16.95 14.71
C ALA A 167 37.92 -17.33 16.10
N ARG A 168 37.10 -17.26 17.16
CA ARG A 168 37.47 -17.77 18.49
C ARG A 168 37.60 -19.29 18.49
N VAL A 169 36.64 -20.00 17.91
CA VAL A 169 36.66 -21.48 17.81
C VAL A 169 37.88 -21.94 17.01
N ALA A 170 38.14 -21.35 15.85
CA ALA A 170 39.30 -21.68 15.02
C ALA A 170 40.63 -21.49 15.78
N ARG A 171 40.76 -20.40 16.55
CA ARG A 171 41.95 -20.16 17.39
C ARG A 171 42.11 -21.18 18.52
N VAL A 172 41.01 -21.64 19.11
CA VAL A 172 41.07 -22.69 20.15
C VAL A 172 41.49 -24.01 19.52
N GLN A 173 40.87 -24.42 18.40
CA GLN A 173 41.25 -25.63 17.67
C GLN A 173 42.71 -25.62 17.24
N ALA A 174 43.22 -24.49 16.72
CA ALA A 174 44.63 -24.34 16.35
C ALA A 174 45.57 -24.50 17.56
N ARG A 175 45.23 -23.90 18.72
CA ARG A 175 46.00 -24.07 19.95
C ARG A 175 45.96 -25.50 20.46
N THR A 176 44.79 -26.14 20.47
CA THR A 176 44.65 -27.54 20.87
C THR A 176 45.45 -28.47 19.97
N ALA A 177 45.40 -28.26 18.65
CA ALA A 177 46.21 -29.04 17.71
C ALA A 177 47.71 -28.84 17.95
N HIS A 178 48.15 -27.61 18.23
CA HIS A 178 49.55 -27.33 18.55
C HIS A 178 49.99 -28.02 19.84
N THR A 179 49.23 -27.90 20.93
CA THR A 179 49.54 -28.57 22.21
C THR A 179 49.56 -30.08 22.07
N LEU A 180 48.63 -30.66 21.29
CA LEU A 180 48.62 -32.10 21.03
C LEU A 180 49.83 -32.53 20.20
N SER A 181 50.24 -31.74 19.21
CA SER A 181 51.46 -31.98 18.43
C SER A 181 52.73 -31.91 19.29
N GLU A 182 52.82 -30.94 20.22
CA GLU A 182 53.95 -30.84 21.17
C GLU A 182 53.99 -32.03 22.13
N ALA A 183 52.84 -32.40 22.71
CA ALA A 183 52.74 -33.57 23.58
C ALA A 183 53.15 -34.85 22.84
N TRP A 184 52.73 -34.98 21.58
CA TRP A 184 53.12 -36.09 20.72
C TRP A 184 54.62 -36.12 20.44
N SER A 185 55.20 -34.98 20.05
CA SER A 185 56.64 -34.86 19.79
C SER A 185 57.46 -35.18 21.04
N THR A 186 56.99 -34.75 22.21
CA THR A 186 57.64 -35.05 23.50
C THR A 186 57.61 -36.55 23.80
N LEU A 187 56.46 -37.18 23.56
CA LEU A 187 56.29 -38.62 23.77
C LEU A 187 57.14 -39.44 22.79
N GLU A 188 57.20 -39.05 21.51
CA GLU A 188 58.06 -39.71 20.50
C GLU A 188 59.55 -39.56 20.87
N THR A 189 59.95 -38.38 21.35
CA THR A 189 61.33 -38.13 21.82
C THR A 189 61.65 -39.01 23.04
N ALA A 190 60.73 -39.13 24.00
CA ALA A 190 60.88 -40.01 25.16
C ALA A 190 60.96 -41.49 24.77
N ARG A 191 60.24 -41.91 23.72
CA ARG A 191 60.33 -43.27 23.15
C ARG A 191 61.68 -43.53 22.49
N ALA A 192 62.23 -42.56 21.78
CA ALA A 192 63.51 -42.69 21.08
C ALA A 192 64.75 -42.70 22.02
N GLY A 193 64.60 -42.23 23.26
CA GLY A 193 65.67 -42.23 24.26
C GLY A 193 66.02 -43.63 24.78
N GLU A 194 67.31 -43.96 24.89
CA GLU A 194 67.80 -45.31 25.25
C GLU A 194 67.33 -45.79 26.65
N GLU A 195 67.37 -44.94 27.68
CA GLU A 195 66.94 -45.33 29.04
C GLU A 195 65.42 -45.32 29.20
N THR A 196 64.75 -44.25 28.74
CA THR A 196 63.30 -44.08 28.92
C THR A 196 62.50 -45.00 28.00
N GLY A 197 62.99 -45.25 26.78
CA GLY A 197 62.47 -46.28 25.88
C GLY A 197 62.59 -47.68 26.48
N ARG A 198 63.70 -48.02 27.16
CA ARG A 198 63.83 -49.28 27.91
C ARG A 198 62.84 -49.37 29.07
N ALA A 199 62.66 -48.30 29.84
CA ALA A 199 61.71 -48.27 30.96
C ALA A 199 60.26 -48.48 30.46
N LEU A 200 59.85 -47.77 29.40
CA LEU A 200 58.53 -47.95 28.79
C LEU A 200 58.33 -49.35 28.19
N THR A 201 59.39 -49.94 27.62
CA THR A 201 59.39 -51.33 27.12
C THR A 201 59.44 -52.38 28.25
N SER A 202 59.99 -52.03 29.42
CA SER A 202 59.99 -52.93 30.59
C SER A 202 58.62 -53.02 31.26
N VAL A 203 57.78 -51.97 31.18
CA VAL A 203 56.38 -52.00 31.62
C VAL A 203 55.51 -52.87 30.70
N THR A 204 55.94 -53.12 29.47
CA THR A 204 55.30 -54.09 28.55
C THR A 204 55.90 -55.50 28.63
N SER A 205 56.88 -55.74 29.50
CA SER A 205 57.39 -57.09 29.76
C SER A 205 56.33 -57.94 30.49
N ARG A 206 56.20 -59.20 30.06
CA ARG A 206 55.02 -60.08 30.26
C ARG A 206 54.52 -60.15 31.72
N VAL A 207 53.35 -59.57 31.98
CA VAL A 207 52.53 -59.94 33.15
C VAL A 207 51.59 -61.13 32.82
N THR A 208 51.48 -61.54 31.54
CA THR A 208 50.69 -62.71 31.11
C THR A 208 51.35 -63.41 29.92
N PRO A 209 51.60 -64.74 29.94
CA PRO A 209 52.11 -65.46 28.79
C PRO A 209 51.08 -65.46 27.65
N GLY A 210 51.47 -65.05 26.45
CA GLY A 210 50.62 -65.08 25.24
C GLY A 210 50.03 -63.73 24.80
N VAL A 211 50.18 -62.66 25.60
CA VAL A 211 49.77 -61.31 25.22
C VAL A 211 51.01 -60.43 25.07
N THR A 212 51.32 -59.99 23.85
CA THR A 212 52.26 -58.89 23.60
C THR A 212 51.54 -57.56 23.83
N PRO A 213 51.87 -56.77 24.87
CA PRO A 213 51.37 -55.42 24.98
C PRO A 213 52.13 -54.59 23.94
N ARG A 214 51.51 -54.32 22.79
CA ARG A 214 52.01 -53.25 21.93
C ARG A 214 51.46 -51.94 22.47
N TRP A 215 52.36 -51.09 22.93
CA TRP A 215 52.06 -49.67 23.04
C TRP A 215 52.01 -49.12 21.60
N GLU A 216 50.85 -49.20 20.97
CA GLU A 216 50.61 -48.55 19.68
C GLU A 216 50.13 -47.13 19.94
N LEU A 217 50.90 -46.17 19.42
CA LEU A 217 50.52 -44.76 19.42
C LEU A 217 49.25 -44.60 18.56
N PRO A 218 48.17 -43.99 19.07
CA PRO A 218 46.96 -43.79 18.28
C PRO A 218 47.25 -42.93 17.05
N VAL A 219 47.14 -43.53 15.86
CA VAL A 219 47.35 -42.82 14.59
C VAL A 219 46.22 -41.82 14.41
N TRP A 220 46.56 -40.55 14.21
CA TRP A 220 45.60 -39.52 13.82
C TRP A 220 45.12 -39.79 12.40
N GLY A 221 44.10 -40.64 12.28
CA GLY A 221 43.29 -40.78 11.07
C GLY A 221 42.10 -39.82 11.09
N PRO A 222 41.42 -39.62 9.95
CA PRO A 222 40.18 -38.84 9.91
C PRO A 222 39.19 -39.42 10.92
N THR A 223 38.83 -38.63 11.93
CA THR A 223 37.85 -39.03 12.94
C THR A 223 36.50 -39.15 12.27
N GLU A 224 35.92 -40.34 12.30
CA GLU A 224 34.52 -40.55 11.94
C GLU A 224 33.66 -39.67 12.88
N PRO A 225 32.84 -38.75 12.35
CA PRO A 225 31.98 -37.95 13.20
C PRO A 225 31.02 -38.89 13.92
N LEU A 226 31.04 -38.85 15.26
CA LEU A 226 30.09 -39.58 16.11
C LEU A 226 28.66 -39.24 15.65
N THR A 227 28.00 -40.20 14.98
CA THR A 227 26.57 -40.25 14.66
C THR A 227 25.73 -40.47 15.93
N GLY A 228 26.12 -39.83 17.03
CA GLY A 228 25.59 -40.03 18.37
C GLY A 228 24.78 -38.85 18.89
N ARG A 229 24.17 -38.04 18.01
CA ARG A 229 23.00 -37.18 18.28
C ARG A 229 22.55 -36.54 16.97
N SER A 230 22.13 -37.35 16.01
CA SER A 230 21.39 -36.79 14.88
C SER A 230 20.15 -36.15 15.48
N LEU A 231 20.09 -34.82 15.47
CA LEU A 231 18.86 -34.05 15.46
C LEU A 231 18.18 -34.36 14.12
N GLU A 232 17.85 -35.63 13.87
CA GLU A 232 16.85 -35.98 12.89
C GLU A 232 15.60 -35.30 13.40
N ALA A 233 15.28 -34.20 12.74
CA ALA A 233 14.05 -33.48 12.92
C ALA A 233 12.93 -34.51 12.76
N MET A 234 12.37 -34.95 13.91
CA MET A 234 11.02 -35.47 13.92
C MET A 234 10.18 -34.49 13.10
N PRO A 235 9.37 -34.96 12.14
CA PRO A 235 8.63 -34.07 11.25
C PRO A 235 7.93 -33.03 12.12
N ALA A 236 8.34 -31.77 11.95
CA ALA A 236 7.87 -30.69 12.80
C ALA A 236 6.34 -30.65 12.64
N LEU A 237 5.60 -30.77 13.75
CA LEU A 237 4.14 -30.66 13.77
C LEU A 237 3.72 -29.46 12.92
N THR A 238 2.77 -29.63 12.02
CA THR A 238 2.14 -28.51 11.30
C THR A 238 1.44 -27.60 12.30
N ASP A 239 1.15 -26.35 11.92
CA ASP A 239 0.49 -25.41 12.84
C ASP A 239 -0.90 -25.91 13.25
N GLU A 240 -1.63 -26.57 12.35
CA GLU A 240 -2.93 -27.20 12.64
C GLU A 240 -2.79 -28.37 13.62
N ALA A 241 -1.77 -29.22 13.45
CA ALA A 241 -1.52 -30.33 14.36
C ALA A 241 -1.05 -29.83 15.74
N LEU A 242 -0.30 -28.73 15.77
CA LEU A 242 0.12 -28.07 17.00
C LEU A 242 -1.08 -27.51 17.78
N ASP A 243 -2.06 -26.92 17.08
CA ASP A 243 -3.27 -26.39 17.71
C ASP A 243 -4.10 -27.50 18.35
N VAL A 244 -4.28 -28.65 17.65
CA VAL A 244 -5.00 -29.81 18.18
C VAL A 244 -4.33 -30.37 19.44
N VAL A 245 -3.00 -30.58 19.40
CA VAL A 245 -2.25 -31.12 20.56
C VAL A 245 -2.29 -30.14 21.74
N VAL A 246 -2.19 -28.83 21.49
CA VAL A 246 -2.28 -27.82 22.55
C VAL A 246 -3.67 -27.78 23.18
N ASP A 247 -4.72 -27.91 22.38
CA ASP A 247 -6.11 -27.95 22.87
C ASP A 247 -6.41 -29.20 23.71
N GLU A 248 -5.95 -30.36 23.24
CA GLU A 248 -6.08 -31.64 23.96
C GLU A 248 -5.37 -31.60 25.32
N ILE A 249 -4.13 -31.13 25.36
CA ILE A 249 -3.37 -31.03 26.63
C ILE A 249 -4.04 -30.02 27.56
N ARG A 250 -4.52 -28.88 27.05
CA ARG A 250 -5.18 -27.85 27.87
C ARG A 250 -6.44 -28.39 28.57
N HIS A 251 -7.25 -29.17 27.85
CA HIS A 251 -8.50 -29.72 28.36
C HIS A 251 -8.36 -31.10 29.00
N SER A 252 -7.12 -31.59 29.17
CA SER A 252 -6.85 -32.88 29.84
C SER A 252 -7.24 -32.90 31.31
N GLU A 253 -7.38 -31.73 31.95
CA GLU A 253 -7.85 -31.58 33.33
C GLU A 253 -8.94 -30.51 33.44
N ALA A 254 -9.78 -30.66 34.46
CA ALA A 254 -10.80 -29.69 34.85
C ALA A 254 -10.44 -29.12 36.23
N PRO A 255 -10.16 -27.80 36.36
CA PRO A 255 -10.23 -26.76 35.34
C PRO A 255 -9.09 -26.83 34.31
N ALA A 256 -9.31 -26.23 33.13
CA ALA A 256 -8.34 -26.21 32.04
C ALA A 256 -6.97 -25.67 32.48
N LEU A 257 -5.90 -26.32 32.01
CA LEU A 257 -4.52 -26.03 32.42
C LEU A 257 -4.10 -24.60 32.03
N SER A 258 -3.18 -24.02 32.81
CA SER A 258 -2.52 -22.77 32.43
C SER A 258 -1.46 -23.00 31.33
N TYR A 259 -1.05 -21.94 30.62
CA TYR A 259 0.00 -22.01 29.58
C TYR A 259 1.29 -22.68 30.10
N ARG A 260 1.67 -22.38 31.34
CA ARG A 260 2.90 -22.91 31.95
C ARG A 260 2.81 -24.42 32.19
N GLU A 261 1.65 -24.91 32.61
CA GLU A 261 1.42 -26.34 32.84
C GLU A 261 1.29 -27.10 31.51
N MET A 262 0.55 -26.54 30.56
CA MET A 262 0.43 -27.08 29.20
C MET A 262 1.80 -27.19 28.53
N SER A 263 2.62 -26.13 28.54
CA SER A 263 3.94 -26.13 27.89
C SER A 263 4.90 -27.15 28.52
N ALA A 264 4.86 -27.33 29.85
CA ALA A 264 5.65 -28.34 30.53
C ALA A 264 5.22 -29.76 30.12
N ARG A 265 3.91 -30.03 30.05
CA ARG A 265 3.38 -31.34 29.62
C ARG A 265 3.64 -31.62 28.15
N PHE A 266 3.52 -30.63 27.28
CA PHE A 266 3.86 -30.73 25.85
C PHE A 266 5.32 -31.14 25.62
N ARG A 267 6.25 -30.61 26.43
CA ARG A 267 7.66 -31.00 26.38
C ARG A 267 7.89 -32.38 26.98
N ALA A 268 7.19 -32.71 28.07
CA ALA A 268 7.29 -34.00 28.73
C ALA A 268 6.74 -35.16 27.88
N SER A 269 5.75 -34.90 27.01
CA SER A 269 5.23 -35.86 26.04
C SER A 269 6.14 -36.05 24.81
N GLY A 270 7.31 -35.41 24.79
CA GLY A 270 8.30 -35.56 23.73
C GLY A 270 8.08 -34.67 22.51
N HIS A 271 7.09 -33.76 22.53
CA HIS A 271 6.90 -32.82 21.44
C HIS A 271 7.91 -31.66 21.51
N SER A 272 8.40 -31.23 20.34
CA SER A 272 9.30 -30.09 20.21
C SER A 272 8.69 -29.05 19.25
N ALA A 273 8.53 -27.82 19.75
CA ALA A 273 8.15 -26.65 18.96
C ALA A 273 8.92 -25.43 19.46
N SER A 274 9.14 -24.43 18.59
CA SER A 274 9.72 -23.16 19.02
C SER A 274 8.74 -22.44 19.94
N GLU A 275 9.26 -21.71 20.94
CA GLU A 275 8.45 -20.97 21.91
C GLU A 275 7.48 -19.99 21.22
N VAL A 276 7.91 -19.39 20.10
CA VAL A 276 7.09 -18.47 19.30
C VAL A 276 5.88 -19.20 18.70
N ARG A 277 6.08 -20.39 18.12
CA ARG A 277 4.99 -21.20 17.54
C ARG A 277 4.05 -21.73 18.60
N LEU A 278 4.58 -22.19 19.73
CA LEU A 278 3.76 -22.69 20.84
C LEU A 278 2.88 -21.59 21.45
N ARG A 279 3.39 -20.37 21.59
CA ARG A 279 2.59 -19.22 22.03
C ARG A 279 1.54 -18.78 21.01
N ALA A 280 1.86 -18.85 19.72
CA ALA A 280 0.90 -18.55 18.66
C ALA A 280 -0.27 -19.54 18.66
N ALA A 281 0.03 -20.85 18.77
CA ALA A 281 -0.97 -21.90 18.89
C ALA A 281 -1.84 -21.72 20.14
N TRP A 282 -1.21 -21.48 21.31
CA TRP A 282 -1.95 -21.18 22.55
C TRP A 282 -2.91 -20.01 22.40
N LYS A 283 -2.50 -18.92 21.74
CA LYS A 283 -3.39 -17.77 21.50
C LYS A 283 -4.58 -18.12 20.61
N ARG A 284 -4.40 -18.97 19.60
CA ARG A 284 -5.49 -19.42 18.71
C ARG A 284 -6.48 -20.33 19.43
N VAL A 285 -5.99 -21.19 20.32
CA VAL A 285 -6.81 -22.13 21.10
C VAL A 285 -7.57 -21.44 22.25
N VAL A 286 -7.04 -20.33 22.78
CA VAL A 286 -7.65 -19.58 23.89
C VAL A 286 -8.59 -18.46 23.43
N ALA A 287 -8.37 -17.92 22.22
CA ALA A 287 -9.21 -16.88 21.62
C ALA A 287 -10.64 -17.39 21.33
#